data_AF-U1MTF1-F1
#
_entry.id   AF-U1MTF1-F1
#
_cell.length_a   1.000
_cell.length_b   1.000
_cell.length_c   1.000
_cell.angle_alpha   90.00
_cell.angle_beta   90.00
_cell.angle_gamma   90.00
#
_symmetry.space_group_name_H-M   'P 1'
#
loop_
_entity.id
_entity.type
_entity.pdbx_description
1 polymer ?
#
loop_
_entity_poly.entity_id
_entity_poly.type
_entity_poly.pdbx_seq_one_letter_code
_entity_poly.pdbx_strand_id
1 'polypeptide(L)'
;MIRDSDSHRRRFIYCPDNHDMATQPCETCGRPVRIAGGIGDLWSFETDPTGGMTLELDDGGEFFLCHDCIGQLPTDRVVTSDDVNTL
;
A
#
# COMPACT_ATOMS: atom_id res chain seq x y z
N MET A 1 -6.39 34.23 -16.61
CA MET A 1 -7.08 33.08 -17.25
C MET A 1 -6.00 32.16 -17.80
N ILE A 2 -5.70 31.07 -17.09
CA ILE A 2 -4.86 29.98 -17.61
C ILE A 2 -5.66 28.70 -17.34
N ARG A 3 -6.05 28.04 -18.44
CA ARG A 3 -6.71 26.74 -18.50
C ARG A 3 -5.73 25.82 -19.21
N ASP A 4 -5.18 24.85 -18.48
CA ASP A 4 -4.69 23.56 -18.99
C ASP A 4 -4.83 22.59 -17.80
N SER A 5 -5.76 21.63 -17.80
CA SER A 5 -5.78 20.40 -18.62
C SER A 5 -4.67 19.42 -18.22
N ASP A 6 -4.69 18.90 -16.99
CA ASP A 6 -4.11 17.59 -16.74
C ASP A 6 -4.94 16.79 -15.73
N SER A 7 -5.53 15.72 -16.28
CA SER A 7 -6.45 14.79 -15.66
C SER A 7 -5.67 13.66 -14.98
N HIS A 8 -4.83 13.99 -14.02
CA HIS A 8 -4.30 13.03 -13.06
C HIS A 8 -4.98 13.29 -11.72
N ARG A 9 -5.96 12.45 -11.38
CA ARG A 9 -6.58 12.36 -10.05
C ARG A 9 -5.52 11.98 -9.02
N ARG A 10 -4.65 12.93 -8.67
CA ARG A 10 -3.76 12.86 -7.51
C ARG A 10 -4.65 13.01 -6.28
N ARG A 11 -5.17 11.89 -5.79
CA ARG A 11 -5.71 11.79 -4.44
C ARG A 11 -4.52 11.88 -3.50
N PHE A 12 -4.07 13.11 -3.26
CA PHE A 12 -3.10 13.42 -2.23
C PHE A 12 -3.70 12.94 -0.90
N ILE A 13 -3.25 11.78 -0.43
CA ILE A 13 -3.39 11.34 0.96
C ILE A 13 -2.45 12.24 1.77
N TYR A 14 -2.89 13.46 2.05
CA TYR A 14 -2.20 14.35 2.98
C TYR A 14 -2.95 14.28 4.31
N CYS A 15 -2.40 13.58 5.30
CA CYS A 15 -2.86 13.68 6.69
C CYS A 15 -2.17 14.90 7.32
N PRO A 16 -2.90 15.81 7.98
CA PRO A 16 -2.31 16.95 8.67
C PRO A 16 -1.70 16.49 10.00
N ASP A 17 -0.42 16.81 10.21
CA ASP A 17 0.25 17.03 11.49
C ASP A 17 0.27 15.88 12.53
N ASN A 18 0.96 14.78 12.22
CA ASN A 18 1.95 14.15 13.12
C ASN A 18 2.95 13.31 12.29
N HIS A 19 4.24 13.40 12.61
CA HIS A 19 5.34 12.99 11.74
C HIS A 19 5.82 11.53 11.94
N ASP A 20 5.13 10.71 12.74
CA ASP A 20 5.71 9.44 13.20
C ASP A 20 4.99 8.18 12.70
N MET A 21 3.98 8.30 11.82
CA MET A 21 3.16 7.14 11.44
C MET A 21 2.88 7.08 9.93
N ALA A 22 3.85 6.66 9.11
CA ALA A 22 3.63 6.46 7.68
C ALA A 22 2.64 5.31 7.44
N THR A 23 1.46 5.62 6.90
CA THR A 23 0.46 4.62 6.50
C THR A 23 0.18 4.69 5.01
N GLN A 24 0.06 3.55 4.35
CA GLN A 24 -0.33 3.41 2.95
C GLN A 24 -1.61 2.57 2.85
N PRO A 25 -2.60 2.97 2.03
CA PRO A 25 -3.79 2.15 1.82
C PRO A 25 -3.43 0.85 1.09
N CYS A 26 -4.01 -0.27 1.53
CA CYS A 26 -3.97 -1.54 0.79
C CYS A 26 -4.75 -1.39 -0.53
N GLU A 27 -4.17 -1.86 -1.64
CA GLU A 27 -4.77 -1.65 -2.96
C GLU A 27 -5.96 -2.57 -3.26
N THR A 28 -6.11 -3.65 -2.50
CA THR A 28 -7.32 -4.50 -2.52
C THR A 28 -8.43 -3.93 -1.63
N CYS A 29 -8.21 -3.87 -0.32
CA CYS A 29 -9.28 -3.56 0.64
C CYS A 29 -9.39 -2.07 1.02
N GLY A 30 -8.45 -1.22 0.59
CA GLY A 30 -8.43 0.22 0.88
C GLY A 30 -8.10 0.60 2.32
N ARG A 31 -7.89 -0.37 3.23
CA ARG A 31 -7.59 -0.10 4.64
C ARG A 31 -6.22 0.59 4.77
N PRO A 32 -6.07 1.59 5.65
CA PRO A 32 -4.77 2.18 5.93
C PRO A 32 -3.89 1.18 6.67
N VAL A 33 -2.72 0.87 6.11
CA VAL A 33 -1.77 -0.10 6.64
C VAL A 33 -0.49 0.62 7.03
N ARG A 34 0.08 0.22 8.16
CA ARG A 34 1.36 0.71 8.66
C ARG A 34 2.50 0.26 7.77
N ILE A 35 3.29 1.20 7.24
CA ILE A 35 4.54 0.91 6.54
C ILE A 35 5.67 1.06 7.55
N ALA A 36 6.44 0.01 7.81
CA ALA A 36 7.73 0.22 8.47
C ALA A 36 8.70 0.78 7.44
N GLY A 37 9.34 1.91 7.75
CA GLY A 37 10.25 2.57 6.84
C GLY A 37 10.52 4.05 7.11
N GLY A 38 10.17 4.58 8.30
CA GLY A 38 10.58 5.92 8.71
C GLY A 38 11.92 5.92 9.45
N ILE A 39 12.67 7.03 9.41
CA ILE A 39 13.79 7.24 10.37
C ILE A 39 13.28 7.21 11.83
N GLY A 40 11.99 7.44 12.04
CA GLY A 40 11.28 7.22 13.30
C GLY A 40 11.26 5.75 13.75
N ASP A 41 11.14 4.78 12.85
CA ASP A 41 11.16 3.34 13.18
C ASP A 41 12.58 2.84 13.53
N LEU A 42 13.62 3.57 13.14
CA LEU A 42 15.01 3.24 13.50
C LEU A 42 15.36 3.64 14.94
N TRP A 43 14.64 4.61 15.52
CA TRP A 43 14.85 5.11 16.88
C TRP A 43 13.71 4.79 17.84
N SER A 44 12.52 4.49 17.30
CA SER A 44 11.40 3.94 18.03
C SER A 44 11.49 2.41 17.95
N PHE A 45 11.82 1.76 19.05
CA PHE A 45 11.72 0.30 19.21
C PHE A 45 10.25 -0.18 19.21
N GLU A 46 9.37 0.48 18.45
CA GLU A 46 8.02 -0.02 18.19
C GLU A 46 8.15 -1.26 17.29
N THR A 47 8.10 -2.40 17.96
CA THR A 47 8.14 -3.76 17.43
C THR A 47 6.79 -4.18 16.85
N ASP A 48 5.95 -3.21 16.48
CA ASP A 48 4.68 -3.51 15.84
C ASP A 48 4.97 -4.09 14.45
N PRO A 49 4.47 -5.30 14.14
CA PRO A 49 4.71 -5.90 12.84
C PRO A 49 4.19 -4.96 11.75
N THR A 50 5.01 -4.76 10.71
CA THR A 50 4.57 -4.15 9.45
C THR A 50 3.22 -4.70 9.06
N GLY A 51 2.24 -3.85 8.76
CA GLY A 51 0.90 -4.33 8.46
C GLY A 51 0.75 -4.91 7.04
N GLY A 52 1.75 -4.69 6.18
CA GLY A 52 1.73 -5.07 4.76
C GLY A 52 3.07 -4.92 4.08
N MET A 53 3.14 -5.37 2.83
CA MET A 53 4.34 -5.31 1.99
C MET A 53 3.98 -5.06 0.52
N THR A 54 4.94 -4.55 -0.24
CA THR A 54 4.82 -4.48 -1.70
C THR A 54 5.17 -5.85 -2.30
N LEU A 55 4.28 -6.38 -3.13
CA LEU A 55 4.48 -7.60 -3.91
C LEU A 55 4.63 -7.25 -5.39
N GLU A 56 5.62 -7.84 -6.04
CA GLU A 56 5.75 -7.87 -7.50
C GLU A 56 5.08 -9.15 -8.01
N LEU A 57 4.14 -8.99 -8.94
CA LEU A 57 3.38 -10.09 -9.55
C LEU A 57 3.98 -10.49 -10.91
N ASP A 58 3.58 -11.66 -11.41
CA ASP A 58 4.16 -12.25 -12.63
C ASP A 58 3.85 -11.46 -13.90
N ASP A 59 2.76 -10.68 -13.89
CA ASP A 59 2.41 -9.75 -14.96
C ASP A 59 3.20 -8.43 -14.90
N GLY A 60 4.13 -8.31 -13.94
CA GLY A 60 4.93 -7.11 -13.69
C GLY A 60 4.19 -6.04 -12.92
N GLY A 61 3.02 -6.33 -12.36
CA GLY A 61 2.29 -5.42 -11.49
C GLY A 61 2.91 -5.38 -10.09
N GLU A 62 3.16 -4.18 -9.58
CA GLU A 62 3.59 -3.96 -8.20
C GLU A 62 2.39 -3.50 -7.36
N PHE A 63 2.06 -4.23 -6.30
CA PHE A 63 0.93 -3.90 -5.43
C PHE A 63 1.30 -3.90 -3.96
N PHE A 64 0.79 -2.92 -3.22
CA PHE A 64 0.93 -2.88 -1.77
C PHE A 64 -0.28 -3.48 -1.06
N LEU A 65 -0.06 -4.62 -0.40
CA LEU A 65 -1.12 -5.41 0.23
C LEU A 65 -0.87 -5.61 1.72
N CYS A 66 -1.95 -5.57 2.51
CA CYS A 66 -1.90 -6.01 3.91
C CYS A 66 -1.79 -7.53 4.02
N HIS A 67 -1.22 -8.04 5.11
CA HIS A 67 -1.04 -9.48 5.34
C HIS A 67 -2.32 -10.31 5.18
N ASP A 68 -3.48 -9.76 5.58
CA ASP A 68 -4.78 -10.44 5.42
C ASP A 68 -5.16 -10.68 3.94
N CYS A 69 -4.85 -9.73 3.05
CA CYS A 69 -5.15 -9.84 1.62
C CYS A 69 -4.15 -10.76 0.94
N ILE A 70 -2.86 -10.69 1.34
CA ILE A 70 -1.83 -11.61 0.85
C ILE A 70 -2.21 -13.05 1.17
N GLY A 71 -2.71 -13.31 2.37
CA GLY A 71 -3.16 -14.65 2.79
C GLY A 71 -4.40 -15.17 2.04
N GLN A 72 -5.10 -14.33 1.28
CA GLN A 72 -6.25 -14.73 0.47
C GLN A 72 -5.90 -14.98 -1.00
N LEU A 73 -4.69 -14.63 -1.43
CA LEU A 73 -4.25 -14.87 -2.80
C LEU A 73 -4.19 -16.37 -3.11
N PRO A 74 -4.47 -16.77 -4.37
CA PRO A 74 -4.38 -18.16 -4.76
C PRO A 74 -2.92 -18.64 -4.63
N THR A 75 -2.73 -19.74 -3.88
CA THR A 75 -1.41 -20.37 -3.70
C THR A 75 -1.19 -21.56 -4.62
N ASP A 76 -2.20 -21.96 -5.38
CA ASP A 76 -2.22 -23.11 -6.29
C ASP A 76 -1.89 -22.74 -7.75
N ARG A 77 -1.83 -21.44 -8.06
CA ARG A 77 -1.46 -20.89 -9.36
C ARG A 77 -0.64 -19.62 -9.20
N VAL A 78 -0.09 -19.15 -10.32
CA VAL A 78 0.57 -17.86 -10.40
C VAL A 78 -0.47 -16.75 -10.20
N VAL A 79 -0.13 -15.76 -9.36
CA VAL A 79 -0.95 -14.61 -9.02
C VAL A 79 -0.71 -13.49 -10.03
N THR A 80 -1.80 -12.86 -10.50
CA THR A 80 -1.74 -11.67 -11.38
C THR A 80 -2.49 -10.48 -10.78
N SER A 81 -2.39 -9.31 -11.41
CA SER A 81 -3.12 -8.09 -11.03
C SER A 81 -4.63 -8.31 -10.96
N ASP A 82 -5.18 -9.20 -11.79
CA ASP A 82 -6.61 -9.52 -11.79
C ASP A 82 -7.03 -10.21 -10.48
N ASP A 83 -6.19 -11.08 -9.93
CA ASP A 83 -6.45 -11.73 -8.64
C ASP A 83 -6.49 -10.67 -7.52
N VAL A 84 -5.61 -9.67 -7.55
CA VAL A 84 -5.57 -8.58 -6.57
C VAL A 84 -6.82 -7.70 -6.62
N ASN A 85 -7.34 -7.44 -7.83
CA ASN A 85 -8.51 -6.59 -8.06
C ASN A 85 -9.85 -7.28 -7.80
N THR A 86 -9.88 -8.61 -7.65
CA THR A 86 -11.11 -9.40 -7.51
C THR A 86 -11.37 -9.91 -6.09
N LEU A 87 -10.42 -9.74 -5.17
CA LEU A 87 -10.55 -10.00 -3.74
C LEU A 87 -11.52 -9.02 -3.05
#